data_AF-W7XKI8-F1
#
_entry.id   AF-W7XKI8-F1
#
_cell.length_a   1.000
_cell.length_b   1.000
_cell.length_c   1.000
_cell.angle_alpha   90.00
_cell.angle_beta   90.00
_cell.angle_gamma   90.00
#
_symmetry.space_group_name_H-M   'P 1'
#
loop_
_entity.id
_entity.type
_entity.pdbx_description
1 polymer ?
#
loop_
_entity_poly.entity_id
_entity_poly.type
_entity_poly.pdbx_seq_one_letter_code
_entity_poly.pdbx_strand_id
1 'polypeptide(L)'
;MNKLYKLRFVRVSQRGASKGDQAEQQYREIQTQLLLEQNKKELLDSFFTIKKLQERVHRLELENKSLKDERDEIKNHFDEKKDKYEDMIDLQRTEIDQLKNDKQKAEYEYEKAKKDLEELKEETESILEELKKDFEREKSDLNDKILKLETRLETVDIFIKNKADLENERKNLKEQLEFEKKEKLRELADKDREKVQATDKLKKDMLHKIQETKTSLLALKKEQLQTTTRLTVLQNHQLTTELEYQSKQTEKLLFKNSKLQEQISALKRDVEIHKQVEQELAKRSHFCQKLIKKLSQRIKELEDEAESNKKEKDEERPPEISKTHEAEDRKKDEIINSLERHLKTVEKKLAKVQNDCDILKNENYYLQTKIETSDQKYGNLAAVIATNLENLKNNQQSVYEDILEQEPELNITLDLNEIRHKQVHEWNLKEKEGVLNLLLAQIRPLMSKKNLMQSINTSIANQSINVNIIDDLQQMQQQNNANQVSLPRINNSVDQKEGSIENSISAGGGANQINNSTNGGSKKFQDVPLDISTKIVKSPLRDWGKPATTLPSSNNKNKNRRFKVS
;
A
#
# COMPACT_ATOMS: atom_id res chain seq x y z
N MET A 1 -34.84 -168.58 -49.23
CA MET A 1 -35.56 -169.74 -49.79
C MET A 1 -34.62 -170.53 -50.71
N ASN A 2 -34.88 -171.82 -50.91
CA ASN A 2 -34.09 -172.81 -51.68
C ASN A 2 -33.38 -172.25 -52.93
N LYS A 3 -32.06 -172.41 -53.10
CA LYS A 3 -31.33 -173.64 -53.45
C LYS A 3 -31.85 -174.37 -54.71
N LEU A 4 -31.05 -174.23 -55.77
CA LEU A 4 -30.57 -175.28 -56.67
C LEU A 4 -31.58 -176.15 -57.46
N TYR A 5 -31.52 -175.94 -58.78
CA TYR A 5 -31.58 -177.01 -59.78
C TYR A 5 -30.83 -178.28 -59.35
N LYS A 6 -31.45 -179.45 -59.54
CA LYS A 6 -30.72 -180.67 -59.92
C LYS A 6 -31.53 -181.56 -60.88
N LEU A 7 -31.18 -181.42 -62.16
CA LEU A 7 -31.25 -182.46 -63.20
C LEU A 7 -30.48 -183.73 -62.70
N ARG A 8 -30.69 -184.99 -63.15
CA ARG A 8 -31.16 -185.53 -64.44
C ARG A 8 -31.23 -187.09 -64.42
N PHE A 9 -31.90 -187.68 -65.41
CA PHE A 9 -31.87 -189.08 -65.96
C PHE A 9 -32.12 -190.30 -65.01
N VAL A 10 -32.78 -191.43 -65.34
CA VAL A 10 -33.50 -192.05 -66.50
C VAL A 10 -32.92 -193.43 -66.91
N ARG A 11 -33.76 -194.47 -66.75
CA ARG A 11 -33.86 -195.76 -67.52
C ARG A 11 -32.67 -196.76 -67.54
N VAL A 12 -32.85 -198.06 -67.92
CA VAL A 12 -33.96 -199.06 -67.80
C VAL A 12 -33.48 -200.43 -68.36
N SER A 13 -34.06 -201.56 -67.92
CA SER A 13 -34.11 -202.87 -68.64
C SER A 13 -32.78 -203.66 -68.87
N GLN A 14 -32.76 -204.98 -69.16
CA GLN A 14 -33.78 -206.05 -69.17
C GLN A 14 -33.11 -207.46 -69.11
N ARG A 15 -33.93 -208.51 -68.86
CA ARG A 15 -33.87 -209.92 -69.37
C ARG A 15 -32.48 -210.56 -69.58
N GLY A 16 -32.13 -211.71 -69.02
CA GLY A 16 -32.96 -212.91 -68.77
C GLY A 16 -32.31 -214.13 -69.46
N ALA A 17 -32.28 -215.29 -68.81
CA ALA A 17 -31.96 -216.59 -69.40
C ALA A 17 -32.29 -217.72 -68.41
N SER A 18 -32.78 -218.86 -68.91
CA SER A 18 -32.55 -220.19 -68.33
C SER A 18 -33.12 -221.28 -69.25
N LYS A 19 -32.27 -222.23 -69.65
CA LYS A 19 -32.37 -223.64 -69.22
C LYS A 19 -31.16 -224.45 -69.75
N GLY A 20 -30.64 -225.33 -68.89
CA GLY A 20 -29.53 -226.26 -69.19
C GLY A 20 -28.14 -225.63 -69.06
N ASP A 21 -27.14 -226.25 -68.42
CA ASP A 21 -27.15 -227.56 -67.75
C ASP A 21 -26.23 -227.64 -66.50
N GLN A 22 -26.42 -228.73 -65.76
CA GLN A 22 -25.95 -228.94 -64.39
C GLN A 22 -24.44 -229.23 -64.29
N ALA A 23 -23.64 -228.16 -64.20
CA ALA A 23 -22.24 -228.21 -63.71
C ALA A 23 -21.77 -226.87 -63.15
N GLU A 24 -22.32 -225.75 -63.63
CA GLU A 24 -21.82 -224.40 -63.37
C GLU A 24 -22.31 -223.75 -62.04
N GLN A 25 -23.05 -224.49 -61.21
CA GLN A 25 -23.68 -223.93 -60.00
C GLN A 25 -22.69 -223.68 -58.84
N GLN A 26 -21.61 -224.43 -58.72
CA GLN A 26 -20.67 -224.27 -57.58
C GLN A 26 -19.61 -223.18 -57.77
N TYR A 27 -19.31 -222.75 -59.01
CA TYR A 27 -18.31 -221.70 -59.25
C TYR A 27 -18.90 -220.29 -59.31
N ARG A 28 -20.18 -220.15 -59.72
CA ARG A 28 -20.89 -218.85 -59.76
C ARG A 28 -21.20 -218.31 -58.36
N GLU A 29 -21.39 -219.18 -57.37
CA GLU A 29 -21.76 -218.78 -56.00
C GLU A 29 -20.59 -218.14 -55.22
N ILE A 30 -19.35 -218.53 -55.51
CA ILE A 30 -18.14 -217.92 -54.93
C ILE A 30 -17.86 -216.54 -55.54
N GLN A 31 -18.03 -216.38 -56.86
CA GLN A 31 -17.86 -215.07 -57.50
C GLN A 31 -18.94 -214.05 -57.11
N THR A 32 -20.19 -214.46 -56.87
CA THR A 32 -21.22 -213.53 -56.38
C THR A 32 -20.98 -213.08 -54.94
N GLN A 33 -20.42 -213.92 -54.05
CA GLN A 33 -20.02 -213.48 -52.71
C GLN A 33 -18.89 -212.45 -52.74
N LEU A 34 -17.85 -212.65 -53.57
CA LEU A 34 -16.74 -211.71 -53.69
C LEU A 34 -17.18 -210.32 -54.20
N LEU A 35 -18.09 -210.30 -55.19
CA LEU A 35 -18.65 -209.06 -55.73
C LEU A 35 -19.57 -208.36 -54.71
N LEU A 36 -20.26 -209.11 -53.85
CA LEU A 36 -21.09 -208.55 -52.78
C LEU A 36 -20.25 -207.92 -51.66
N GLU A 37 -19.09 -208.49 -51.34
CA GLU A 37 -18.13 -207.89 -50.40
C GLU A 37 -17.47 -206.62 -50.95
N GLN A 38 -17.07 -206.59 -52.22
CA GLN A 38 -16.55 -205.37 -52.84
C GLN A 38 -17.60 -204.25 -52.84
N ASN A 39 -18.84 -204.53 -53.23
CA ASN A 39 -19.93 -203.56 -53.17
C ASN A 39 -20.25 -203.10 -51.74
N LYS A 40 -20.16 -203.99 -50.73
CA LYS A 40 -20.28 -203.59 -49.32
C LYS A 40 -19.17 -202.63 -48.89
N LYS A 41 -17.93 -202.87 -49.33
CA LYS A 41 -16.78 -202.04 -48.97
C LYS A 41 -16.88 -200.65 -49.60
N GLU A 42 -17.22 -200.56 -50.89
CA GLU A 42 -17.48 -199.27 -51.56
C GLU A 42 -18.66 -198.53 -50.93
N LEU A 43 -19.73 -199.23 -50.54
CA LEU A 43 -20.86 -198.60 -49.86
C LEU A 43 -20.44 -198.05 -48.48
N LEU A 44 -19.60 -198.76 -47.73
CA LEU A 44 -19.06 -198.29 -46.45
C LEU A 44 -18.18 -197.05 -46.61
N ASP A 45 -17.27 -197.04 -47.59
CA ASP A 45 -16.41 -195.89 -47.89
C ASP A 45 -17.23 -194.69 -48.40
N SER A 46 -18.30 -194.94 -49.17
CA SER A 46 -19.28 -193.91 -49.56
C SER A 46 -20.01 -193.33 -48.33
N PHE A 47 -20.36 -194.17 -47.36
CA PHE A 47 -21.03 -193.74 -46.13
C PHE A 47 -20.09 -192.92 -45.23
N PHE A 48 -18.83 -193.34 -45.07
CA PHE A 48 -17.83 -192.56 -44.33
C PHE A 48 -17.48 -191.23 -45.01
N THR A 49 -17.43 -191.17 -46.34
CA THR A 49 -17.21 -189.91 -47.07
C THR A 49 -18.43 -188.98 -47.02
N ILE A 50 -19.65 -189.51 -47.14
CA ILE A 50 -20.89 -188.73 -46.94
C ILE A 50 -20.96 -188.19 -45.51
N LYS A 51 -20.65 -189.00 -44.49
CA LYS A 51 -20.63 -188.55 -43.09
C LYS A 51 -19.59 -187.45 -42.85
N LYS A 52 -18.34 -187.61 -43.36
CA LYS A 52 -17.32 -186.55 -43.32
C LYS A 52 -17.77 -185.26 -44.02
N LEU A 53 -18.48 -185.37 -45.15
CA LEU A 53 -19.02 -184.21 -45.87
C LEU A 53 -20.17 -183.55 -45.09
N GLN A 54 -21.06 -184.31 -44.46
CA GLN A 54 -22.10 -183.79 -43.57
C GLN A 54 -21.50 -183.09 -42.34
N GLU A 55 -20.50 -183.68 -41.69
CA GLU A 55 -19.76 -183.05 -40.58
C GLU A 55 -18.97 -181.80 -41.01
N ARG A 56 -18.56 -181.71 -42.28
CA ARG A 56 -17.93 -180.50 -42.84
C ARG A 56 -18.96 -179.43 -43.18
N VAL A 57 -20.10 -179.80 -43.78
CA VAL A 57 -21.21 -178.88 -44.05
C VAL A 57 -21.76 -178.33 -42.73
N HIS A 58 -21.99 -179.17 -41.72
CA HIS A 58 -22.49 -178.72 -40.43
C HIS A 58 -21.52 -177.78 -39.71
N ARG A 59 -20.20 -178.04 -39.79
CA ARG A 59 -19.18 -177.09 -39.32
C ARG A 59 -19.23 -175.76 -40.08
N LEU A 60 -19.31 -175.78 -41.41
CA LEU A 60 -19.41 -174.57 -42.23
C LEU A 60 -20.74 -173.81 -42.01
N GLU A 61 -21.82 -174.50 -41.64
CA GLU A 61 -23.11 -173.89 -41.28
C GLU A 61 -23.05 -173.24 -39.90
N LEU A 62 -22.41 -173.89 -38.92
CA LEU A 62 -22.12 -173.30 -37.60
C LEU A 62 -21.16 -172.10 -37.72
N GLU A 63 -20.12 -172.21 -38.55
CA GLU A 63 -19.15 -171.13 -38.83
C GLU A 63 -19.81 -169.95 -39.55
N ASN A 64 -20.63 -170.19 -40.59
CA ASN A 64 -21.43 -169.13 -41.22
C ASN A 64 -22.42 -168.49 -40.25
N LYS A 65 -22.95 -169.25 -39.29
CA LYS A 65 -23.81 -168.69 -38.24
C LYS A 65 -22.99 -167.81 -37.29
N SER A 66 -21.86 -168.30 -36.78
CA SER A 66 -20.93 -167.51 -35.94
C SER A 66 -20.51 -166.22 -36.62
N LEU A 67 -20.02 -166.29 -37.86
CA LEU A 67 -19.61 -165.13 -38.65
C LEU A 67 -20.76 -164.15 -38.94
N LYS A 68 -22.01 -164.64 -39.00
CA LYS A 68 -23.18 -163.78 -39.18
C LYS A 68 -23.58 -163.12 -37.87
N ASP A 69 -23.58 -163.87 -36.77
CA ASP A 69 -23.86 -163.36 -35.43
C ASP A 69 -22.77 -162.31 -35.06
N GLU A 70 -21.48 -162.59 -35.29
CA GLU A 70 -20.36 -161.63 -35.18
C GLU A 70 -20.52 -160.40 -36.08
N ARG A 71 -20.98 -160.57 -37.33
CA ARG A 71 -21.21 -159.44 -38.25
C ARG A 71 -22.36 -158.56 -37.76
N ASP A 72 -23.43 -159.16 -37.25
CA ASP A 72 -24.58 -158.43 -36.73
C ASP A 72 -24.23 -157.76 -35.38
N GLU A 73 -23.39 -158.37 -34.53
CA GLU A 73 -22.78 -157.73 -33.35
C GLU A 73 -21.87 -156.54 -33.72
N ILE A 74 -20.94 -156.72 -34.66
CA ILE A 74 -20.08 -155.63 -35.18
C ILE A 74 -20.93 -154.50 -35.72
N LYS A 75 -21.99 -154.83 -36.48
CA LYS A 75 -22.91 -153.84 -37.03
C LYS A 75 -23.65 -153.09 -35.93
N ASN A 76 -24.24 -153.78 -34.96
CA ASN A 76 -24.93 -153.15 -33.83
C ASN A 76 -23.99 -152.24 -33.03
N HIS A 77 -22.74 -152.68 -32.78
CA HIS A 77 -21.72 -151.85 -32.14
C HIS A 77 -21.28 -150.65 -32.99
N PHE A 78 -21.30 -150.76 -34.33
CA PHE A 78 -21.08 -149.61 -35.23
C PHE A 78 -22.26 -148.64 -35.21
N ASP A 79 -23.50 -149.14 -35.24
CA ASP A 79 -24.72 -148.33 -35.16
C ASP A 79 -24.78 -147.62 -33.80
N GLU A 80 -24.54 -148.31 -32.67
CA GLU A 80 -24.41 -147.71 -31.34
C GLU A 80 -23.31 -146.64 -31.25
N LYS A 81 -22.16 -146.86 -31.88
CA LYS A 81 -21.08 -145.86 -31.90
C LYS A 81 -21.45 -144.67 -32.77
N LYS A 82 -22.10 -144.91 -33.91
CA LYS A 82 -22.60 -143.85 -34.79
C LYS A 82 -23.58 -142.97 -34.04
N ASP A 83 -24.58 -143.55 -33.36
CA ASP A 83 -25.56 -142.82 -32.57
C ASP A 83 -24.88 -142.00 -31.46
N LYS A 84 -23.92 -142.57 -30.71
CA LYS A 84 -23.11 -141.84 -29.71
C LYS A 84 -22.27 -140.69 -30.32
N TYR A 85 -21.76 -140.85 -31.54
CA TYR A 85 -21.06 -139.78 -32.25
C TYR A 85 -22.03 -138.71 -32.78
N GLU A 86 -23.23 -139.10 -33.20
CA GLU A 86 -24.28 -138.21 -33.70
C GLU A 86 -24.86 -137.35 -32.54
N ASP A 87 -25.17 -137.97 -31.39
CA ASP A 87 -25.52 -137.28 -30.15
C ASP A 87 -24.43 -136.29 -29.70
N MET A 88 -23.15 -136.69 -29.76
CA MET A 88 -22.04 -135.80 -29.39
C MET A 88 -21.87 -134.64 -30.37
N ILE A 89 -22.08 -134.87 -31.68
CA ILE A 89 -22.06 -133.81 -32.70
C ILE A 89 -23.22 -132.83 -32.49
N ASP A 90 -24.41 -133.32 -32.17
CA ASP A 90 -25.57 -132.45 -31.91
C ASP A 90 -25.44 -131.69 -30.58
N LEU A 91 -24.89 -132.32 -29.54
CA LEU A 91 -24.50 -131.61 -28.31
C LEU A 91 -23.50 -130.48 -28.63
N GLN A 92 -22.42 -130.78 -29.37
CA GLN A 92 -21.44 -129.78 -29.78
C GLN A 92 -22.04 -128.68 -30.66
N ARG A 93 -23.01 -128.99 -31.53
CA ARG A 93 -23.75 -127.98 -32.31
C ARG A 93 -24.57 -127.08 -31.39
N THR A 94 -25.31 -127.64 -30.42
CA THR A 94 -26.08 -126.83 -29.46
C THR A 94 -25.18 -125.96 -28.59
N GLU A 95 -24.02 -126.46 -28.17
CA GLU A 95 -23.01 -125.68 -27.44
C GLU A 95 -22.42 -124.57 -28.31
N ILE A 96 -22.05 -124.86 -29.57
CA ILE A 96 -21.57 -123.85 -30.53
C ILE A 96 -22.62 -122.76 -30.76
N ASP A 97 -23.90 -123.11 -30.89
CA ASP A 97 -24.97 -122.13 -31.11
C ASP A 97 -25.34 -121.35 -29.84
N GLN A 98 -25.24 -121.96 -28.65
CA GLN A 98 -25.28 -121.23 -27.38
C GLN A 98 -24.12 -120.23 -27.27
N LEU A 99 -22.89 -120.66 -27.51
CA LEU A 99 -21.69 -119.80 -27.48
C LEU A 99 -21.74 -118.69 -28.53
N LYS A 100 -22.32 -118.93 -29.73
CA LYS A 100 -22.57 -117.86 -30.72
C LYS A 100 -23.60 -116.85 -30.20
N ASN A 101 -24.71 -117.32 -29.63
CA ASN A 101 -25.75 -116.44 -29.09
C ASN A 101 -25.22 -115.60 -27.91
N ASP A 102 -24.46 -116.21 -27.01
CA ASP A 102 -23.88 -115.50 -25.85
C ASP A 102 -22.75 -114.57 -26.27
N LYS A 103 -21.95 -114.94 -27.28
CA LYS A 103 -21.02 -114.01 -27.94
C LYS A 103 -21.76 -112.81 -28.55
N GLN A 104 -22.86 -113.02 -29.28
CA GLN A 104 -23.65 -111.94 -29.87
C GLN A 104 -24.28 -111.02 -28.81
N LYS A 105 -24.77 -111.58 -27.69
CA LYS A 105 -25.23 -110.78 -26.54
C LYS A 105 -24.10 -109.94 -25.95
N ALA A 106 -22.93 -110.54 -25.71
CA ALA A 106 -21.77 -109.84 -25.18
C ALA A 106 -21.25 -108.74 -26.13
N GLU A 107 -21.24 -108.98 -27.46
CA GLU A 107 -20.90 -107.97 -28.46
C GLU A 107 -21.93 -106.82 -28.49
N TYR A 108 -23.22 -107.13 -28.36
CA TYR A 108 -24.28 -106.12 -28.25
C TYR A 108 -24.19 -105.29 -26.96
N GLU A 109 -23.97 -105.94 -25.81
CA GLU A 109 -23.79 -105.27 -24.52
C GLU A 109 -22.50 -104.43 -24.50
N TYR A 110 -21.42 -104.90 -25.12
CA TYR A 110 -20.19 -104.14 -25.29
C TYR A 110 -20.37 -102.90 -26.17
N GLU A 111 -20.99 -103.01 -27.35
CA GLU A 111 -21.25 -101.84 -28.20
C GLU A 111 -22.28 -100.89 -27.57
N LYS A 112 -23.22 -101.39 -26.76
CA LYS A 112 -24.09 -100.52 -25.95
C LYS A 112 -23.28 -99.77 -24.89
N ALA A 113 -22.55 -100.46 -24.02
CA ALA A 113 -21.76 -99.83 -22.97
C ALA A 113 -20.71 -98.85 -23.53
N LYS A 114 -20.17 -99.13 -24.72
CA LYS A 114 -19.26 -98.23 -25.45
C LYS A 114 -19.94 -96.96 -25.95
N LYS A 115 -21.21 -97.04 -26.40
CA LYS A 115 -22.01 -95.85 -26.73
C LYS A 115 -22.36 -95.05 -25.47
N ASP A 116 -22.89 -95.72 -24.44
CA ASP A 116 -23.23 -95.10 -23.16
C ASP A 116 -21.99 -94.37 -22.56
N LEU A 117 -20.77 -94.92 -22.75
CA LEU A 117 -19.51 -94.32 -22.33
C LEU A 117 -19.09 -93.12 -23.19
N GLU A 118 -19.34 -93.15 -24.50
CA GLU A 118 -19.03 -92.01 -25.40
C GLU A 118 -20.03 -90.86 -25.19
N GLU A 119 -21.33 -91.16 -25.05
CA GLU A 119 -22.36 -90.20 -24.67
C GLU A 119 -22.00 -89.50 -23.33
N LEU A 120 -21.60 -90.28 -22.32
CA LEU A 120 -21.14 -89.73 -21.04
C LEU A 120 -19.87 -88.86 -21.17
N LYS A 121 -18.94 -89.19 -22.07
CA LYS A 121 -17.79 -88.30 -22.35
C LYS A 121 -18.25 -86.99 -22.96
N GLU A 122 -19.07 -87.02 -24.01
CA GLU A 122 -19.59 -85.83 -24.69
C GLU A 122 -20.36 -84.93 -23.70
N GLU A 123 -21.17 -85.52 -22.82
CA GLU A 123 -21.83 -84.79 -21.72
C GLU A 123 -20.80 -84.15 -20.76
N THR A 124 -19.79 -84.90 -20.28
CA THR A 124 -18.78 -84.33 -19.37
C THR A 124 -17.90 -83.26 -20.03
N GLU A 125 -17.58 -83.39 -21.32
CA GLU A 125 -16.82 -82.39 -22.06
C GLU A 125 -17.66 -81.12 -22.29
N SER A 126 -18.94 -81.26 -22.63
CA SER A 126 -19.90 -80.16 -22.72
C SER A 126 -20.03 -79.40 -21.40
N ILE A 127 -20.24 -80.11 -20.28
CA ILE A 127 -20.30 -79.50 -18.93
C ILE A 127 -18.99 -78.80 -18.57
N LEU A 128 -17.83 -79.37 -18.91
CA LEU A 128 -16.53 -78.72 -18.70
C LEU A 128 -16.33 -77.48 -19.57
N GLU A 129 -16.89 -77.43 -20.78
CA GLU A 129 -16.83 -76.25 -21.65
C GLU A 129 -17.79 -75.14 -21.17
N GLU A 130 -19.00 -75.48 -20.74
CA GLU A 130 -19.94 -74.54 -20.10
C GLU A 130 -19.34 -73.95 -18.81
N LEU A 131 -18.79 -74.80 -17.93
CA LEU A 131 -18.16 -74.36 -16.70
C LEU A 131 -16.95 -73.44 -16.95
N LYS A 132 -16.14 -73.71 -17.99
CA LYS A 132 -15.05 -72.80 -18.43
C LYS A 132 -15.61 -71.47 -18.91
N LYS A 133 -16.65 -71.46 -19.75
CA LYS A 133 -17.29 -70.22 -20.25
C LYS A 133 -17.84 -69.37 -19.11
N ASP A 134 -18.44 -69.99 -18.09
CA ASP A 134 -18.94 -69.26 -16.93
C ASP A 134 -17.82 -68.72 -16.03
N PHE A 135 -16.73 -69.46 -15.82
CA PHE A 135 -15.54 -68.92 -15.15
C PHE A 135 -14.87 -67.79 -15.96
N GLU A 136 -14.86 -67.85 -17.29
CA GLU A 136 -14.34 -66.77 -18.14
C GLU A 136 -15.22 -65.52 -18.08
N ARG A 137 -16.56 -65.67 -18.03
CA ARG A 137 -17.51 -64.58 -17.79
C ARG A 137 -17.29 -63.94 -16.42
N GLU A 138 -17.27 -64.72 -15.34
CA GLU A 138 -17.05 -64.21 -13.98
C GLU A 138 -15.69 -63.50 -13.86
N LYS A 139 -14.64 -64.08 -14.45
CA LYS A 139 -13.31 -63.44 -14.52
C LYS A 139 -13.35 -62.12 -15.29
N SER A 140 -14.10 -62.04 -16.38
CA SER A 140 -14.30 -60.79 -17.13
C SER A 140 -15.01 -59.75 -16.27
N ASP A 141 -16.13 -60.10 -15.64
CA ASP A 141 -16.92 -59.21 -14.78
C ASP A 141 -16.12 -58.71 -13.56
N LEU A 142 -15.30 -59.58 -12.95
CA LEU A 142 -14.40 -59.21 -11.86
C LEU A 142 -13.29 -58.27 -12.32
N ASN A 143 -12.67 -58.51 -13.48
CA ASN A 143 -11.68 -57.59 -14.07
C ASN A 143 -12.29 -56.22 -14.39
N ASP A 144 -13.49 -56.21 -14.96
CA ASP A 144 -14.27 -54.99 -15.24
C ASP A 144 -14.56 -54.20 -13.96
N LYS A 145 -14.85 -54.90 -12.85
CA LYS A 145 -15.07 -54.32 -11.54
C LYS A 145 -13.78 -53.79 -10.92
N ILE A 146 -12.65 -54.48 -11.09
CA ILE A 146 -11.32 -54.00 -10.67
C ILE A 146 -11.00 -52.69 -11.40
N LEU A 147 -11.11 -52.66 -12.74
CA LEU A 147 -10.85 -51.46 -13.55
C LEU A 147 -11.75 -50.28 -13.14
N LYS A 148 -13.05 -50.52 -12.87
CA LYS A 148 -13.98 -49.51 -12.35
C LYS A 148 -13.63 -49.01 -10.94
N LEU A 149 -12.96 -49.81 -10.13
CA LEU A 149 -12.48 -49.42 -8.80
C LEU A 149 -11.13 -48.68 -8.87
N GLU A 150 -10.22 -49.11 -9.73
CA GLU A 150 -8.92 -48.46 -9.97
C GLU A 150 -9.11 -47.04 -10.54
N THR A 151 -9.92 -46.89 -11.58
CA THR A 151 -10.29 -45.56 -12.13
C THR A 151 -10.99 -44.68 -11.10
N ARG A 152 -11.81 -45.26 -10.20
CA ARG A 152 -12.41 -44.52 -9.09
C ARG A 152 -11.39 -44.10 -8.03
N LEU A 153 -10.39 -44.92 -7.73
CA LEU A 153 -9.30 -44.55 -6.83
C LEU A 153 -8.46 -43.41 -7.43
N GLU A 154 -8.11 -43.49 -8.72
CA GLU A 154 -7.37 -42.43 -9.42
C GLU A 154 -8.12 -41.09 -9.40
N THR A 155 -9.43 -41.09 -9.66
CA THR A 155 -10.23 -39.84 -9.57
C THR A 155 -10.30 -39.28 -8.14
N VAL A 156 -10.29 -40.13 -7.11
CA VAL A 156 -10.22 -39.70 -5.70
C VAL A 156 -8.84 -39.10 -5.37
N ASP A 157 -7.74 -39.71 -5.84
CA ASP A 157 -6.39 -39.18 -5.63
C ASP A 157 -6.17 -37.84 -6.34
N ILE A 158 -6.69 -37.67 -7.56
CA ILE A 158 -6.71 -36.38 -8.27
C ILE A 158 -7.52 -35.35 -7.48
N PHE A 159 -8.68 -35.74 -6.94
CA PHE A 159 -9.50 -34.85 -6.11
C PHE A 159 -8.78 -34.44 -4.81
N ILE A 160 -8.06 -35.35 -4.16
CA ILE A 160 -7.28 -35.07 -2.94
C ILE A 160 -6.16 -34.07 -3.24
N LYS A 161 -5.42 -34.25 -4.35
CA LYS A 161 -4.38 -33.30 -4.79
C LYS A 161 -4.96 -31.91 -5.07
N ASN A 162 -5.99 -31.84 -5.93
CA ASN A 162 -6.66 -30.57 -6.26
C ASN A 162 -7.23 -29.88 -5.02
N LYS A 163 -7.76 -30.64 -4.05
CA LYS A 163 -8.25 -30.10 -2.78
C LYS A 163 -7.10 -29.52 -1.93
N ALA A 164 -5.97 -30.22 -1.83
CA ALA A 164 -4.80 -29.73 -1.10
C ALA A 164 -4.23 -28.44 -1.72
N ASP A 165 -4.16 -28.37 -3.05
CA ASP A 165 -3.72 -27.18 -3.78
C ASP A 165 -4.66 -25.99 -3.53
N LEU A 166 -5.98 -26.19 -3.66
CA LEU A 166 -6.99 -25.15 -3.34
C LEU A 166 -6.99 -24.74 -1.86
N GLU A 167 -6.71 -25.65 -0.93
CA GLU A 167 -6.57 -25.32 0.49
C GLU A 167 -5.30 -24.50 0.76
N ASN A 168 -4.20 -24.77 0.06
CA ASN A 168 -2.96 -23.99 0.09
C ASN A 168 -3.15 -22.60 -0.54
N GLU A 169 -3.77 -22.49 -1.71
CA GLU A 169 -4.10 -21.20 -2.33
C GLU A 169 -4.99 -20.35 -1.40
N ARG A 170 -6.03 -20.96 -0.81
CA ARG A 170 -6.92 -20.29 0.14
C ARG A 170 -6.18 -19.86 1.42
N LYS A 171 -5.14 -20.57 1.83
CA LYS A 171 -4.27 -20.19 2.96
C LYS A 171 -3.41 -18.98 2.57
N ASN A 172 -2.71 -19.04 1.43
CA ASN A 172 -1.87 -17.95 0.92
C ASN A 172 -2.67 -16.66 0.70
N LEU A 173 -3.87 -16.74 0.10
CA LEU A 173 -4.75 -15.59 -0.09
C LEU A 173 -5.24 -14.97 1.24
N LYS A 174 -5.42 -15.78 2.29
CA LYS A 174 -5.74 -15.26 3.64
C LYS A 174 -4.54 -14.54 4.24
N GLU A 175 -3.35 -15.13 4.16
CA GLU A 175 -2.12 -14.53 4.68
C GLU A 175 -1.79 -13.20 3.95
N GLN A 176 -1.95 -13.13 2.63
CA GLN A 176 -1.84 -11.90 1.85
C GLN A 176 -2.87 -10.84 2.27
N LEU A 177 -4.14 -11.23 2.45
CA LEU A 177 -5.21 -10.32 2.85
C LEU A 177 -5.03 -9.79 4.29
N GLU A 178 -4.47 -10.59 5.19
CA GLU A 178 -4.07 -10.15 6.54
C GLU A 178 -2.85 -9.22 6.50
N PHE A 179 -1.87 -9.50 5.65
CA PHE A 179 -0.71 -8.63 5.43
C PHE A 179 -1.15 -7.25 4.90
N GLU A 180 -1.95 -7.19 3.83
CA GLU A 180 -2.49 -5.94 3.28
C GLU A 180 -3.29 -5.15 4.33
N LYS A 181 -4.11 -5.82 5.15
CA LYS A 181 -4.86 -5.16 6.23
C LYS A 181 -3.92 -4.53 7.25
N LYS A 182 -2.86 -5.23 7.65
CA LYS A 182 -1.86 -4.74 8.60
C LYS A 182 -1.05 -3.57 8.03
N GLU A 183 -0.70 -3.63 6.75
CA GLU A 183 -0.01 -2.56 6.04
C GLU A 183 -0.88 -1.30 5.90
N LYS A 184 -2.12 -1.44 5.42
CA LYS A 184 -3.09 -0.32 5.33
C LYS A 184 -3.40 0.29 6.69
N LEU A 185 -3.48 -0.51 7.76
CA LEU A 185 -3.68 -0.01 9.13
C LEU A 185 -2.46 0.79 9.62
N ARG A 186 -1.24 0.36 9.28
CA ARG A 186 -0.01 1.12 9.56
C ARG A 186 0.02 2.43 8.76
N GLU A 187 -0.28 2.39 7.47
CA GLU A 187 -0.32 3.57 6.60
C GLU A 187 -1.34 4.61 7.09
N LEU A 188 -2.51 4.17 7.55
CA LEU A 188 -3.52 5.04 8.17
C LEU A 188 -3.00 5.66 9.48
N ALA A 189 -2.35 4.88 10.35
CA ALA A 189 -1.77 5.40 11.60
C ALA A 189 -0.65 6.43 11.34
N ASP A 190 0.19 6.20 10.34
CA ASP A 190 1.25 7.14 9.94
C ASP A 190 0.65 8.42 9.32
N LYS A 191 -0.38 8.32 8.48
CA LYS A 191 -1.13 9.47 7.92
C LYS A 191 -1.86 10.29 8.99
N ASP A 192 -2.49 9.64 9.97
CA ASP A 192 -3.14 10.34 11.08
C ASP A 192 -2.09 11.04 11.97
N ARG A 193 -0.93 10.42 12.19
CA ARG A 193 0.20 11.05 12.91
C ARG A 193 0.74 12.27 12.17
N GLU A 194 0.93 12.18 10.84
CA GLU A 194 1.34 13.31 10.00
C GLU A 194 0.30 14.43 10.04
N LYS A 195 -0.99 14.10 9.92
CA LYS A 195 -2.09 15.05 10.00
C LYS A 195 -2.14 15.78 11.35
N VAL A 196 -1.95 15.07 12.47
CA VAL A 196 -1.85 15.69 13.80
C VAL A 196 -0.67 16.67 13.82
N GLN A 197 0.54 16.24 13.42
CA GLN A 197 1.72 17.11 13.36
C GLN A 197 1.52 18.34 12.49
N ALA A 198 0.91 18.19 11.31
CA ALA A 198 0.60 19.30 10.41
C ALA A 198 -0.39 20.29 11.05
N THR A 199 -1.44 19.81 11.73
CA THR A 199 -2.38 20.69 12.43
C THR A 199 -1.76 21.40 13.62
N ASP A 200 -0.86 20.75 14.37
CA ASP A 200 -0.19 21.37 15.52
C ASP A 200 0.90 22.37 15.09
N LYS A 201 1.63 22.08 14.00
CA LYS A 201 2.50 23.05 13.34
C LYS A 201 1.72 24.28 12.90
N LEU A 202 0.60 24.10 12.19
CA LEU A 202 -0.25 25.20 11.74
C LEU A 202 -0.81 26.04 12.91
N LYS A 203 -1.24 25.40 14.02
CA LYS A 203 -1.65 26.09 15.25
C LYS A 203 -0.50 26.93 15.83
N LYS A 204 0.71 26.37 15.89
CA LYS A 204 1.91 27.05 16.41
C LYS A 204 2.29 28.26 15.54
N ASP A 205 2.33 28.09 14.23
CA ASP A 205 2.66 29.15 13.27
C ASP A 205 1.60 30.27 13.31
N MET A 206 0.32 29.93 13.39
CA MET A 206 -0.76 30.89 13.56
C MET A 206 -0.68 31.64 14.90
N LEU A 207 -0.34 30.94 16.00
CA LEU A 207 -0.17 31.54 17.32
C LEU A 207 1.03 32.51 17.35
N HIS A 208 2.16 32.15 16.74
CA HIS A 208 3.29 33.06 16.56
C HIS A 208 2.90 34.29 15.74
N LYS A 209 2.16 34.12 14.62
CA LYS A 209 1.71 35.24 13.79
C LYS A 209 0.72 36.17 14.51
N ILE A 210 -0.13 35.63 15.39
CA ILE A 210 -0.99 36.42 16.28
C ILE A 210 -0.16 37.20 17.30
N GLN A 211 0.88 36.59 17.89
CA GLN A 211 1.79 37.27 18.82
C GLN A 211 2.57 38.40 18.12
N GLU A 212 3.13 38.15 16.94
CA GLU A 212 3.84 39.11 16.10
C GLU A 212 2.94 40.30 15.70
N THR A 213 1.71 40.01 15.26
CA THR A 213 0.73 41.05 14.94
C THR A 213 0.37 41.88 16.17
N LYS A 214 0.25 41.23 17.35
CA LYS A 214 -0.03 41.91 18.63
C LYS A 214 1.14 42.80 19.07
N THR A 215 2.38 42.34 18.98
CA THR A 215 3.56 43.15 19.36
C THR A 215 3.75 44.33 18.39
N SER A 216 3.59 44.10 17.08
CA SER A 216 3.62 45.15 16.06
C SER A 216 2.55 46.22 16.29
N LEU A 217 1.30 45.82 16.57
CA LEU A 217 0.20 46.75 16.86
C LEU A 217 0.42 47.54 18.17
N LEU A 218 1.03 46.92 19.19
CA LEU A 218 1.42 47.60 20.43
C LEU A 218 2.56 48.60 20.20
N ALA A 219 3.56 48.26 19.37
CA ALA A 219 4.64 49.17 18.99
C ALA A 219 4.10 50.39 18.23
N LEU A 220 3.26 50.18 17.22
CA LEU A 220 2.63 51.26 16.45
C LEU A 220 1.76 52.18 17.32
N LYS A 221 1.00 51.62 18.29
CA LYS A 221 0.26 52.44 19.27
C LYS A 221 1.18 53.26 20.18
N LYS A 222 2.33 52.71 20.59
CA LYS A 222 3.34 53.42 21.39
C LYS A 222 3.96 54.58 20.60
N GLU A 223 4.30 54.35 19.33
CA GLU A 223 4.83 55.38 18.42
C GLU A 223 3.81 56.51 18.15
N GLN A 224 2.54 56.17 17.90
CA GLN A 224 1.46 57.15 17.74
C GLN A 224 1.24 57.98 19.02
N LEU A 225 1.27 57.35 20.19
CA LEU A 225 1.16 58.03 21.48
C LEU A 225 2.36 58.97 21.71
N GLN A 226 3.58 58.52 21.41
CA GLN A 226 4.80 59.32 21.52
C GLN A 226 4.77 60.52 20.56
N THR A 227 4.31 60.32 19.32
CA THR A 227 4.17 61.38 18.31
C THR A 227 3.12 62.42 18.72
N THR A 228 1.95 61.98 19.19
CA THR A 228 0.91 62.86 19.72
C THR A 228 1.43 63.64 20.93
N THR A 229 2.12 62.98 21.87
CA THR A 229 2.72 63.63 23.05
C THR A 229 3.73 64.70 22.64
N ARG A 230 4.63 64.39 21.69
CA ARG A 230 5.61 65.34 21.16
C ARG A 230 4.92 66.54 20.49
N LEU A 231 3.86 66.31 19.71
CA LEU A 231 3.09 67.36 19.06
C LEU A 231 2.40 68.28 20.10
N THR A 232 1.77 67.71 21.13
CA THR A 232 1.15 68.47 22.22
C THR A 232 2.18 69.30 23.00
N VAL A 233 3.38 68.76 23.27
CA VAL A 233 4.46 69.53 23.90
C VAL A 233 4.92 70.69 23.02
N LEU A 234 5.09 70.48 21.70
CA LEU A 234 5.44 71.54 20.75
C LEU A 234 4.35 72.63 20.65
N GLN A 235 3.08 72.24 20.59
CA GLN A 235 1.95 73.18 20.57
C GLN A 235 1.87 73.99 21.87
N ASN A 236 2.03 73.34 23.02
CA ASN A 236 2.08 74.04 24.31
C ASN A 236 3.25 75.02 24.38
N HIS A 237 4.44 74.64 23.88
CA HIS A 237 5.58 75.55 23.81
C HIS A 237 5.29 76.77 22.92
N GLN A 238 4.71 76.55 21.73
CA GLN A 238 4.31 77.63 20.82
C GLN A 238 3.29 78.58 21.49
N LEU A 239 2.26 78.04 22.14
CA LEU A 239 1.27 78.84 22.88
C LEU A 239 1.90 79.62 24.03
N THR A 240 2.86 79.04 24.77
CA THR A 240 3.62 79.76 25.79
C THR A 240 4.42 80.92 25.21
N THR A 241 5.12 80.71 24.08
CA THR A 241 5.88 81.80 23.43
C THR A 241 4.98 82.92 22.89
N GLU A 242 3.78 82.59 22.40
CA GLU A 242 2.78 83.56 21.95
C GLU A 242 2.20 84.34 23.14
N LEU A 243 1.87 83.67 24.25
CA LEU A 243 1.42 84.32 25.49
C LEU A 243 2.50 85.24 26.08
N GLU A 244 3.77 84.84 26.07
CA GLU A 244 4.89 85.71 26.45
C GLU A 244 5.00 86.95 25.55
N TYR A 245 4.84 86.78 24.23
CA TYR A 245 4.88 87.88 23.28
C TYR A 245 3.75 88.89 23.53
N GLN A 246 2.50 88.39 23.66
CA GLN A 246 1.33 89.21 23.96
C GLN A 246 1.42 89.88 25.34
N SER A 247 1.99 89.19 26.33
CA SER A 247 2.28 89.76 27.65
C SER A 247 3.26 90.94 27.55
N LYS A 248 4.42 90.75 26.88
CA LYS A 248 5.41 91.81 26.63
C LYS A 248 4.84 92.98 25.80
N GLN A 249 3.90 92.73 24.89
CA GLN A 249 3.22 93.78 24.13
C GLN A 249 2.23 94.57 25.00
N THR A 250 1.47 93.87 25.85
CA THR A 250 0.51 94.46 26.79
C THR A 250 1.22 95.29 27.85
N GLU A 251 2.34 94.80 28.38
CA GLU A 251 3.22 95.53 29.30
C GLU A 251 3.73 96.85 28.68
N LYS A 252 4.20 96.81 27.42
CA LYS A 252 4.60 98.03 26.68
C LYS A 252 3.45 99.01 26.47
N LEU A 253 2.22 98.52 26.26
CA LEU A 253 1.04 99.37 26.12
C LEU A 253 0.62 99.98 27.47
N LEU A 254 0.65 99.21 28.55
CA LEU A 254 0.40 99.68 29.93
C LEU A 254 1.42 100.75 30.34
N PHE A 255 2.71 100.55 30.06
CA PHE A 255 3.75 101.53 30.33
C PHE A 255 3.53 102.85 29.57
N LYS A 256 3.17 102.78 28.28
CA LYS A 256 2.78 103.95 27.49
C LYS A 256 1.54 104.64 28.06
N ASN A 257 0.54 103.87 28.50
CA ASN A 257 -0.68 104.41 29.10
C ASN A 257 -0.38 105.14 30.41
N SER A 258 0.42 104.55 31.31
CA SER A 258 0.90 105.20 32.56
C SER A 258 1.60 106.52 32.25
N LYS A 259 2.56 106.52 31.32
CA LYS A 259 3.27 107.75 30.92
C LYS A 259 2.35 108.83 30.35
N LEU A 260 1.34 108.45 29.57
CA LEU A 260 0.33 109.38 29.07
C LEU A 260 -0.58 109.90 30.20
N GLN A 261 -0.96 109.06 31.18
CA GLN A 261 -1.72 109.50 32.36
C GLN A 261 -0.92 110.46 33.24
N GLU A 262 0.38 110.23 33.42
CA GLU A 262 1.32 111.14 34.11
C GLU A 262 1.41 112.48 33.38
N GLN A 263 1.55 112.48 32.05
CA GLN A 263 1.56 113.70 31.22
C GLN A 263 0.23 114.45 31.28
N ILE A 264 -0.91 113.77 31.19
CA ILE A 264 -2.24 114.37 31.36
C ILE A 264 -2.37 114.99 32.76
N SER A 265 -1.84 114.34 33.79
CA SER A 265 -1.86 114.83 35.17
C SER A 265 -0.93 116.04 35.39
N ALA A 266 0.21 116.09 34.69
CA ALA A 266 1.08 117.26 34.65
C ALA A 266 0.40 118.43 33.94
N LEU A 267 -0.06 118.24 32.71
CA LEU A 267 -0.76 119.27 31.93
C LEU A 267 -2.01 119.80 32.64
N LYS A 268 -2.77 118.96 33.36
CA LYS A 268 -3.89 119.40 34.19
C LYS A 268 -3.45 120.31 35.34
N ARG A 269 -2.31 120.04 35.98
CA ARG A 269 -1.71 120.93 36.99
C ARG A 269 -1.24 122.24 36.36
N ASP A 270 -0.59 122.18 35.20
CA ASP A 270 -0.10 123.36 34.49
C ASP A 270 -1.26 124.27 34.04
N VAL A 271 -2.35 123.70 33.50
CA VAL A 271 -3.58 124.43 33.15
C VAL A 271 -4.22 125.09 34.37
N GLU A 272 -4.26 124.41 35.52
CA GLU A 272 -4.80 124.99 36.77
C GLU A 272 -3.90 126.12 37.30
N ILE A 273 -2.57 125.97 37.23
CA ILE A 273 -1.61 127.04 37.54
C ILE A 273 -1.80 128.24 36.60
N HIS A 274 -1.91 128.00 35.28
CA HIS A 274 -2.16 129.06 34.30
C HIS A 274 -3.48 129.78 34.55
N LYS A 275 -4.54 129.07 34.92
CA LYS A 275 -5.85 129.64 35.27
C LYS A 275 -5.77 130.50 36.55
N GLN A 276 -4.98 130.10 37.54
CA GLN A 276 -4.71 130.90 38.74
C GLN A 276 -3.90 132.16 38.38
N VAL A 277 -2.86 132.03 37.55
CA VAL A 277 -2.09 133.16 37.03
C VAL A 277 -2.96 134.11 36.20
N GLU A 278 -3.84 133.60 35.35
CA GLU A 278 -4.79 134.39 34.56
C GLU A 278 -5.79 135.13 35.46
N GLN A 279 -6.30 134.50 36.51
CA GLN A 279 -7.15 135.19 37.50
C GLN A 279 -6.39 136.29 38.24
N GLU A 280 -5.15 136.06 38.64
CA GLU A 280 -4.30 137.08 39.25
C GLU A 280 -3.94 138.20 38.27
N LEU A 281 -3.67 137.89 37.00
CA LEU A 281 -3.47 138.88 35.94
C LEU A 281 -4.75 139.65 35.64
N ALA A 282 -5.93 139.03 35.67
CA ALA A 282 -7.21 139.70 35.50
C ALA A 282 -7.53 140.62 36.70
N LYS A 283 -7.23 140.19 37.93
CA LYS A 283 -7.32 141.05 39.14
C LYS A 283 -6.34 142.22 39.07
N ARG A 284 -5.07 141.97 38.72
CA ARG A 284 -4.05 143.03 38.54
C ARG A 284 -4.42 143.97 37.39
N SER A 285 -4.89 143.43 36.26
CA SER A 285 -5.34 144.22 35.11
C SER A 285 -6.57 145.04 35.46
N HIS A 286 -7.56 144.50 36.19
CA HIS A 286 -8.71 145.28 36.67
C HIS A 286 -8.32 146.33 37.72
N PHE A 287 -7.35 146.02 38.60
CA PHE A 287 -6.79 146.98 39.55
C PHE A 287 -6.06 148.11 38.81
N CYS A 288 -5.18 147.77 37.86
CA CYS A 288 -4.51 148.72 36.99
C CYS A 288 -5.50 149.49 36.11
N GLN A 289 -6.57 148.88 35.59
CA GLN A 289 -7.63 149.57 34.86
C GLN A 289 -8.45 150.49 35.75
N LYS A 290 -8.65 150.17 37.04
CA LYS A 290 -9.22 151.10 38.03
C LYS A 290 -8.26 152.22 38.36
N LEU A 291 -6.96 151.94 38.44
CA LEU A 291 -5.92 152.93 38.69
C LEU A 291 -5.77 153.87 37.49
N ILE A 292 -5.72 153.32 36.28
CA ILE A 292 -5.80 154.03 35.00
C ILE A 292 -7.13 154.78 34.93
N LYS A 293 -8.31 154.21 35.18
CA LYS A 293 -9.55 155.00 35.19
C LYS A 293 -9.53 156.15 36.19
N LYS A 294 -8.93 155.98 37.38
CA LYS A 294 -8.72 157.09 38.32
C LYS A 294 -7.72 158.12 37.79
N LEU A 295 -6.61 157.68 37.22
CA LEU A 295 -5.57 158.55 36.66
C LEU A 295 -5.96 159.18 35.32
N SER A 296 -6.83 158.55 34.53
CA SER A 296 -7.40 158.97 33.26
C SER A 296 -8.67 159.78 33.48
N GLN A 297 -9.37 159.62 34.60
CA GLN A 297 -10.35 160.60 35.05
C GLN A 297 -9.63 161.80 35.67
N ARG A 298 -8.50 161.61 36.36
CA ARG A 298 -7.67 162.73 36.83
C ARG A 298 -6.94 163.44 35.69
N ILE A 299 -6.47 162.69 34.68
CA ILE A 299 -5.93 163.21 33.43
C ILE A 299 -7.07 163.81 32.62
N LYS A 300 -8.29 163.26 32.61
CA LYS A 300 -9.44 163.92 31.99
C LYS A 300 -9.92 165.15 32.76
N GLU A 301 -9.74 165.24 34.07
CA GLU A 301 -9.91 166.51 34.79
C GLU A 301 -8.80 167.49 34.34
N LEU A 302 -7.55 167.02 34.26
CA LEU A 302 -6.40 167.80 33.75
C LEU A 302 -6.43 168.07 32.24
N GLU A 303 -7.22 167.36 31.43
CA GLU A 303 -7.41 167.46 29.98
C GLU A 303 -8.74 168.16 29.67
N ASP A 304 -9.77 168.12 30.52
CA ASP A 304 -10.82 169.13 30.47
C ASP A 304 -10.20 170.51 30.88
N GLU A 305 -9.12 170.51 31.69
CA GLU A 305 -8.21 171.65 31.94
C GLU A 305 -7.12 171.86 30.84
N ALA A 306 -6.76 170.86 30.01
CA ALA A 306 -5.65 170.92 29.04
C ALA A 306 -5.99 170.64 27.56
N GLU A 307 -7.23 170.32 27.23
CA GLU A 307 -7.86 170.39 25.91
C GLU A 307 -8.45 171.80 25.71
N SER A 308 -8.60 172.55 26.83
CA SER A 308 -8.40 174.00 26.89
C SER A 308 -6.96 174.44 26.50
N ASN A 309 -5.96 173.56 26.42
CA ASN A 309 -4.53 173.88 26.24
C ASN A 309 -3.74 172.91 25.31
N LYS A 310 -4.11 172.89 24.02
CA LYS A 310 -3.42 172.22 22.86
C LYS A 310 -3.90 170.77 22.62
N LYS A 311 -4.19 170.30 21.41
CA LYS A 311 -3.49 170.35 20.09
C LYS A 311 -2.19 169.52 20.02
N GLU A 312 -2.13 168.71 18.95
CA GLU A 312 -0.95 168.05 18.30
C GLU A 312 -0.48 166.64 18.75
N LYS A 313 -0.79 165.65 17.88
CA LYS A 313 0.11 164.71 17.16
C LYS A 313 0.55 163.33 17.70
N ASP A 314 0.11 162.31 16.95
CA ASP A 314 0.88 161.34 16.12
C ASP A 314 1.85 160.25 16.68
N GLU A 315 1.46 158.98 16.45
CA GLU A 315 2.11 157.87 15.68
C GLU A 315 3.46 157.12 16.02
N GLU A 316 3.38 155.79 15.75
CA GLU A 316 4.37 154.80 15.22
C GLU A 316 5.67 154.31 15.95
N ARG A 317 5.89 152.97 16.00
CA ARG A 317 6.95 152.19 15.23
C ARG A 317 7.18 150.68 15.65
N PRO A 318 7.91 149.83 14.86
CA PRO A 318 7.75 148.34 14.82
C PRO A 318 9.03 147.44 15.09
N PRO A 319 9.52 146.46 14.25
CA PRO A 319 9.76 145.02 14.62
C PRO A 319 11.19 144.43 14.30
N GLU A 320 11.38 143.08 14.17
CA GLU A 320 12.23 142.32 13.15
C GLU A 320 12.86 140.95 13.61
N ILE A 321 13.48 140.17 12.66
CA ILE A 321 14.51 139.05 12.75
C ILE A 321 13.96 137.59 12.80
N SER A 322 14.48 136.52 12.10
CA SER A 322 15.41 136.29 10.94
C SER A 322 15.27 134.83 10.32
N LYS A 323 16.32 134.23 9.67
CA LYS A 323 16.37 132.88 9.02
C LYS A 323 17.81 132.28 8.92
N THR A 324 18.02 130.96 9.10
CA THR A 324 19.20 130.16 8.60
C THR A 324 18.99 128.63 8.76
N HIS A 325 19.11 127.78 7.71
CA HIS A 325 19.23 126.30 7.91
C HIS A 325 19.76 125.40 6.75
N GLU A 326 19.93 125.86 5.50
CA GLU A 326 20.06 124.96 4.31
C GLU A 326 21.42 124.24 4.11
N ALA A 327 22.41 124.43 4.99
CA ALA A 327 23.77 123.88 4.79
C ALA A 327 24.02 122.50 5.43
N GLU A 328 23.17 122.06 6.36
CA GLU A 328 23.41 120.82 7.13
C GLU A 328 22.91 119.56 6.43
N ASP A 329 21.87 119.66 5.61
CA ASP A 329 21.18 118.46 5.08
C ASP A 329 22.01 117.73 4.02
N ARG A 330 22.78 118.44 3.18
CA ARG A 330 23.65 117.83 2.17
C ARG A 330 24.71 116.87 2.75
N LYS A 331 25.16 117.10 3.98
CA LYS A 331 26.12 116.22 4.66
C LYS A 331 25.47 114.94 5.22
N LYS A 332 24.16 114.96 5.48
CA LYS A 332 23.41 113.79 5.96
C LYS A 332 23.24 112.77 4.82
N ASP A 333 22.94 113.25 3.62
CA ASP A 333 22.71 112.40 2.44
C ASP A 333 23.95 111.60 2.01
N GLU A 334 25.16 112.17 2.09
CA GLU A 334 26.40 111.45 1.77
C GLU A 334 26.69 110.32 2.78
N ILE A 335 26.40 110.56 4.07
CA ILE A 335 26.55 109.55 5.13
C ILE A 335 25.56 108.41 4.92
N ILE A 336 24.28 108.71 4.63
CA ILE A 336 23.23 107.72 4.35
C ILE A 336 23.66 106.80 3.19
N ASN A 337 24.09 107.38 2.06
CA ASN A 337 24.58 106.63 0.90
C ASN A 337 25.77 105.70 1.21
N SER A 338 26.64 106.08 2.15
CA SER A 338 27.77 105.24 2.58
C SER A 338 27.30 104.03 3.42
N LEU A 339 26.34 104.25 4.31
CA LEU A 339 25.77 103.23 5.19
C LEU A 339 24.96 102.21 4.38
N GLU A 340 24.16 102.63 3.40
CA GLU A 340 23.39 101.74 2.53
C GLU A 340 24.28 100.76 1.74
N ARG A 341 25.41 101.23 1.19
CA ARG A 341 26.39 100.35 0.51
C ARG A 341 26.99 99.33 1.47
N HIS A 342 27.28 99.75 2.71
CA HIS A 342 27.83 98.85 3.71
C HIS A 342 26.81 97.81 4.17
N LEU A 343 25.55 98.23 4.36
CA LEU A 343 24.41 97.37 4.72
C LEU A 343 24.18 96.30 3.64
N LYS A 344 24.10 96.71 2.36
CA LYS A 344 23.99 95.80 1.22
C LYS A 344 25.16 94.80 1.09
N THR A 345 26.36 95.20 1.52
CA THR A 345 27.54 94.32 1.57
C THR A 345 27.43 93.31 2.72
N VAL A 346 26.87 93.71 3.87
CA VAL A 346 26.60 92.83 5.01
C VAL A 346 25.49 91.84 4.68
N GLU A 347 24.39 92.27 4.06
CA GLU A 347 23.31 91.39 3.57
C GLU A 347 23.84 90.31 2.62
N LYS A 348 24.69 90.67 1.64
CA LYS A 348 25.29 89.70 0.73
C LYS A 348 26.20 88.69 1.45
N LYS A 349 26.92 89.11 2.50
CA LYS A 349 27.71 88.20 3.34
C LYS A 349 26.81 87.30 4.20
N LEU A 350 25.74 87.84 4.79
CA LEU A 350 24.78 87.10 5.59
C LEU A 350 24.07 86.02 4.75
N ALA A 351 23.60 86.37 3.56
CA ALA A 351 23.00 85.42 2.62
C ALA A 351 23.96 84.29 2.23
N LYS A 352 25.26 84.60 2.02
CA LYS A 352 26.27 83.58 1.76
C LYS A 352 26.47 82.66 2.98
N VAL A 353 26.67 83.22 4.17
CA VAL A 353 26.84 82.44 5.41
C VAL A 353 25.62 81.57 5.70
N GLN A 354 24.41 82.07 5.44
CA GLN A 354 23.18 81.29 5.62
C GLN A 354 23.11 80.11 4.65
N ASN A 355 23.44 80.32 3.37
CA ASN A 355 23.56 79.23 2.39
C ASN A 355 24.64 78.20 2.79
N ASP A 356 25.82 78.66 3.24
CA ASP A 356 26.89 77.78 3.70
C ASP A 356 26.46 76.98 4.95
N CYS A 357 25.71 77.58 5.87
CA CYS A 357 25.10 76.89 7.02
C CYS A 357 24.05 75.84 6.61
N ASP A 358 23.24 76.11 5.59
CA ASP A 358 22.22 75.17 5.14
C ASP A 358 22.84 73.98 4.36
N ILE A 359 23.94 74.21 3.62
CA ILE A 359 24.77 73.13 3.05
C ILE A 359 25.33 72.24 4.18
N LEU A 360 25.96 72.83 5.20
CA LEU A 360 26.54 72.08 6.32
C LEU A 360 25.48 71.30 7.13
N LYS A 361 24.26 71.83 7.29
CA LYS A 361 23.14 71.07 7.89
C LYS A 361 22.76 69.84 7.05
N ASN A 362 22.69 69.98 5.73
CA ASN A 362 22.35 68.89 4.83
C ASN A 362 23.45 67.81 4.80
N GLU A 363 24.72 68.20 4.80
CA GLU A 363 25.85 67.27 4.93
C GLU A 363 25.85 66.54 6.27
N ASN A 364 25.61 67.25 7.38
CA ASN A 364 25.54 66.66 8.71
C ASN A 364 24.36 65.68 8.83
N TYR A 365 23.19 66.01 8.26
CA TYR A 365 22.04 65.10 8.17
C TYR A 365 22.35 63.84 7.34
N TYR A 366 23.06 63.98 6.21
CA TYR A 366 23.51 62.84 5.41
C TYR A 366 24.50 61.95 6.18
N LEU A 367 25.47 62.54 6.88
CA LEU A 367 26.43 61.79 7.69
C LEU A 367 25.76 61.08 8.87
N GLN A 368 24.82 61.74 9.57
CA GLN A 368 24.00 61.14 10.62
C GLN A 368 23.23 59.93 10.11
N THR A 369 22.55 60.06 8.96
CA THR A 369 21.83 58.94 8.30
C THR A 369 22.78 57.80 7.92
N LYS A 370 24.01 58.13 7.49
CA LYS A 370 25.04 57.15 7.12
C LYS A 370 25.62 56.41 8.35
N ILE A 371 25.72 57.08 9.49
CA ILE A 371 26.09 56.46 10.78
C ILE A 371 24.96 55.53 11.24
N GLU A 372 23.72 56.01 11.31
CA GLU A 372 22.55 55.21 11.72
C GLU A 372 22.36 53.95 10.87
N THR A 373 22.55 54.04 9.54
CA THR A 373 22.49 52.87 8.65
C THR A 373 23.71 51.94 8.77
N SER A 374 24.84 52.40 9.30
CA SER A 374 25.98 51.55 9.65
C SER A 374 25.75 50.85 10.99
N ASP A 375 25.24 51.57 11.98
CA ASP A 375 24.90 51.04 13.31
C ASP A 375 23.82 49.96 13.22
N GLN A 376 22.80 50.16 12.38
CA GLN A 376 21.82 49.12 12.06
C GLN A 376 22.46 47.86 11.44
N LYS A 377 23.47 48.00 10.57
CA LYS A 377 24.20 46.84 10.01
C LYS A 377 24.99 46.11 11.08
N TYR A 378 25.64 46.82 12.00
CA TYR A 378 26.36 46.22 13.11
C TYR A 378 25.40 45.57 14.13
N GLY A 379 24.26 46.18 14.44
CA GLY A 379 23.20 45.56 15.26
C GLY A 379 22.63 44.28 14.64
N ASN A 380 22.36 44.30 13.33
CA ASN A 380 21.92 43.09 12.60
C ASN A 380 22.99 41.99 12.62
N LEU A 381 24.27 42.35 12.46
CA LEU A 381 25.39 41.40 12.55
C LEU A 381 25.48 40.80 13.97
N ALA A 382 25.35 41.61 15.01
CA ALA A 382 25.31 41.15 16.40
C ALA A 382 24.17 40.15 16.64
N ALA A 383 22.96 40.46 16.18
CA ALA A 383 21.79 39.58 16.31
C ALA A 383 21.95 38.25 15.54
N VAL A 384 22.54 38.27 14.34
CA VAL A 384 22.84 37.06 13.56
C VAL A 384 23.90 36.20 14.26
N ILE A 385 24.99 36.81 14.75
CA ILE A 385 26.03 36.11 15.50
C ILE A 385 25.44 35.48 16.76
N ALA A 386 24.73 36.23 17.60
CA ALA A 386 24.11 35.71 18.82
C ALA A 386 23.16 34.54 18.54
N THR A 387 22.37 34.61 17.46
CA THR A 387 21.45 33.54 17.06
C THR A 387 22.19 32.30 16.53
N ASN A 388 23.30 32.48 15.81
CA ASN A 388 24.13 31.36 15.38
C ASN A 388 24.86 30.68 16.57
N LEU A 389 25.34 31.46 17.54
CA LEU A 389 25.95 30.94 18.76
C LEU A 389 24.92 30.22 19.65
N GLU A 390 23.69 30.73 19.74
CA GLU A 390 22.56 30.06 20.42
C GLU A 390 22.17 28.75 19.69
N ASN A 391 22.16 28.75 18.36
CA ASN A 391 21.95 27.54 17.56
C ASN A 391 23.08 26.51 17.74
N LEU A 392 24.34 26.93 17.87
CA LEU A 392 25.46 26.04 18.17
C LEU A 392 25.30 25.43 19.57
N LYS A 393 25.03 26.26 20.58
CA LYS A 393 24.79 25.82 21.96
C LYS A 393 23.64 24.81 22.07
N ASN A 394 22.54 25.03 21.34
CA ASN A 394 21.35 24.19 21.41
C ASN A 394 21.41 22.92 20.54
N ASN A 395 22.02 22.99 19.35
CA ASN A 395 22.02 21.86 18.40
C ASN A 395 23.31 21.02 18.41
N GLN A 396 24.40 21.57 18.95
CA GLN A 396 25.71 20.92 19.02
C GLN A 396 26.33 21.11 20.42
N GLN A 397 25.53 20.86 21.46
CA GLN A 397 25.93 21.09 22.85
C GLN A 397 27.26 20.40 23.20
N SER A 398 27.52 19.18 22.72
CA SER A 398 28.81 18.50 22.93
C SER A 398 29.98 19.27 22.32
N VAL A 399 29.84 19.82 21.11
CA VAL A 399 30.89 20.61 20.45
C VAL A 399 31.11 21.94 21.19
N TYR A 400 30.04 22.54 21.72
CA TYR A 400 30.11 23.75 22.53
C TYR A 400 30.83 23.50 23.87
N GLU A 401 30.55 22.36 24.52
CA GLU A 401 31.21 21.91 25.74
C GLU A 401 32.68 21.51 25.48
N ASP A 402 32.97 20.73 24.42
CA ASP A 402 34.33 20.36 24.00
C ASP A 402 35.23 21.59 23.76
N ILE A 403 34.68 22.67 23.19
CA ILE A 403 35.42 23.93 22.95
C ILE A 403 35.70 24.66 24.28
N LEU A 404 34.76 24.62 25.23
CA LEU A 404 34.92 25.19 26.57
C LEU A 404 35.90 24.39 27.45
N GLU A 405 35.97 23.07 27.28
CA GLU A 405 36.92 22.21 28.01
C GLU A 405 38.35 22.30 27.46
N GLN A 406 38.55 22.45 26.15
CA GLN A 406 39.88 22.47 25.53
C GLN A 406 40.72 23.72 25.84
N GLU A 407 40.08 24.87 26.04
CA GLU A 407 40.75 26.14 26.33
C GLU A 407 40.10 26.79 27.59
N PRO A 408 40.39 26.31 28.82
CA PRO A 408 39.70 26.75 30.05
C PRO A 408 39.91 28.24 30.40
N GLU A 409 40.93 28.89 29.82
CA GLU A 409 41.13 30.34 29.90
C GLU A 409 40.04 31.12 29.13
N LEU A 410 39.32 30.47 28.21
CA LEU A 410 38.17 31.00 27.47
C LEU A 410 36.82 30.75 28.14
N ASN A 411 36.78 30.34 29.41
CA ASN A 411 35.55 30.22 30.19
C ASN A 411 34.97 31.60 30.61
N ILE A 412 34.89 32.51 29.64
CA ILE A 412 34.14 33.75 29.70
C ILE A 412 32.69 33.35 29.43
N THR A 413 31.84 33.46 30.44
CA THR A 413 30.39 33.24 30.31
C THR A 413 29.77 34.29 29.40
N LEU A 414 29.74 34.02 28.09
CA LEU A 414 29.10 34.86 27.09
C LEU A 414 27.57 34.84 27.30
N ASP A 415 27.01 35.91 27.86
CA ASP A 415 25.56 36.09 27.85
C ASP A 415 25.09 36.45 26.43
N LEU A 416 24.61 35.44 25.72
CA LEU A 416 24.09 35.56 24.36
C LEU A 416 22.89 36.51 24.26
N ASN A 417 22.13 36.73 25.37
CA ASN A 417 21.04 37.72 25.37
C ASN A 417 21.57 39.14 25.46
N GLU A 418 22.62 39.37 26.26
CA GLU A 418 23.26 40.69 26.35
C GLU A 418 23.92 41.07 25.02
N ILE A 419 24.65 40.12 24.41
CA ILE A 419 25.30 40.30 23.09
C ILE A 419 24.29 40.53 21.96
N ARG A 420 23.10 39.90 22.02
CA ARG A 420 22.00 40.09 21.05
C ARG A 420 21.44 41.52 21.05
N HIS A 421 21.56 42.25 22.16
CA HIS A 421 20.97 43.58 22.32
C HIS A 421 21.99 44.75 22.28
N LYS A 422 23.29 44.47 22.42
CA LYS A 422 24.38 45.44 22.21
C LYS A 422 24.83 45.51 20.75
N GLN A 423 25.27 46.67 20.29
CA GLN A 423 25.99 46.78 19.02
C GLN A 423 27.41 46.21 19.12
N VAL A 424 27.95 45.70 17.99
CA VAL A 424 29.30 45.11 17.92
C VAL A 424 30.40 46.04 18.44
N HIS A 425 30.25 47.36 18.27
CA HIS A 425 31.24 48.32 18.76
C HIS A 425 31.20 48.46 20.30
N GLU A 426 30.03 48.35 20.91
CA GLU A 426 29.77 48.41 22.37
C GLU A 426 30.22 47.15 23.11
N TRP A 427 30.46 46.03 22.40
CA TRP A 427 30.94 44.81 23.03
C TRP A 427 32.29 45.04 23.75
N ASN A 428 32.39 44.54 24.98
CA ASN A 428 33.62 44.54 25.76
C ASN A 428 34.69 43.70 25.07
N LEU A 429 35.98 43.95 25.34
CA LEU A 429 37.10 43.21 24.73
C LEU A 429 36.94 41.70 24.93
N LYS A 430 36.53 41.28 26.15
CA LYS A 430 36.25 39.89 26.50
C LYS A 430 35.09 39.26 25.70
N GLU A 431 34.04 40.03 25.40
CA GLU A 431 32.92 39.57 24.58
C GLU A 431 33.38 39.38 23.13
N LYS A 432 34.16 40.33 22.60
CA LYS A 432 34.77 40.25 21.26
C LYS A 432 35.73 39.05 21.13
N GLU A 433 36.61 38.85 22.10
CA GLU A 433 37.53 37.71 22.16
C GLU A 433 36.79 36.38 22.25
N GLY A 434 35.80 36.25 23.14
CA GLY A 434 35.01 35.03 23.27
C GLY A 434 34.25 34.66 21.99
N VAL A 435 33.58 35.64 21.37
CA VAL A 435 32.88 35.44 20.08
C VAL A 435 33.86 35.06 18.97
N LEU A 436 35.00 35.77 18.86
CA LEU A 436 36.01 35.50 17.84
C LEU A 436 36.60 34.10 18.00
N ASN A 437 36.92 33.69 19.23
CA ASN A 437 37.51 32.39 19.50
C ASN A 437 36.51 31.25 19.28
N LEU A 438 35.22 31.42 19.58
CA LEU A 438 34.20 30.41 19.23
C LEU A 438 34.05 30.25 17.71
N LEU A 439 34.06 31.36 16.95
CA LEU A 439 34.03 31.33 15.49
C LEU A 439 35.31 30.71 14.91
N LEU A 440 36.48 31.04 15.45
CA LEU A 440 37.75 30.42 15.05
C LEU A 440 37.76 28.93 15.38
N ALA A 441 37.23 28.51 16.52
CA ALA A 441 37.10 27.10 16.89
C ALA A 441 36.16 26.34 15.95
N GLN A 442 35.05 26.95 15.51
CA GLN A 442 34.16 26.37 14.49
C GLN A 442 34.82 26.28 13.10
N ILE A 443 35.68 27.24 12.75
CA ILE A 443 36.41 27.28 11.46
C ILE A 443 37.64 26.36 11.48
N ARG A 444 38.29 26.15 12.63
CA ARG A 444 39.49 25.30 12.83
C ARG A 444 39.34 23.88 12.23
N PRO A 445 38.24 23.12 12.44
CA PRO A 445 38.05 21.81 11.80
C PRO A 445 37.75 21.92 10.30
N LEU A 446 37.11 22.99 9.82
CA LEU A 446 36.88 23.20 8.38
C LEU A 446 38.19 23.53 7.63
N MET A 447 39.09 24.27 8.28
CA MET A 447 40.42 24.61 7.79
C MET A 447 41.46 23.49 7.97
N SER A 448 41.12 22.43 8.71
CA SER A 448 41.98 21.24 8.84
C SER A 448 42.28 20.66 7.46
N LYS A 449 43.57 20.52 7.12
CA LYS A 449 44.04 20.01 5.83
C LYS A 449 43.38 18.68 5.45
N LYS A 450 43.01 17.84 6.43
CA LYS A 450 42.29 16.58 6.21
C LYS A 450 40.87 16.81 5.66
N ASN A 451 40.11 17.72 6.26
CA ASN A 451 38.75 18.05 5.83
C ASN A 451 38.73 18.86 4.53
N LEU A 452 39.70 19.76 4.34
CA LEU A 452 39.86 20.50 3.08
C LEU A 452 40.20 19.55 1.91
N MET A 453 41.11 18.60 2.11
CA MET A 453 41.39 17.55 1.11
C MET A 453 40.19 16.62 0.89
N GLN A 454 39.43 16.31 1.94
CA GLN A 454 38.26 15.44 1.82
C GLN A 454 37.11 16.13 1.06
N SER A 455 36.86 17.43 1.29
CA SER A 455 35.86 18.20 0.54
C SER A 455 36.27 18.39 -0.92
N ILE A 456 37.55 18.67 -1.20
CA ILE A 456 38.11 18.71 -2.56
C ILE A 456 37.93 17.35 -3.25
N ASN A 457 38.30 16.25 -2.61
CA ASN A 457 38.14 14.90 -3.17
C ASN A 457 36.67 14.54 -3.43
N THR A 458 35.72 14.91 -2.55
CA THR A 458 34.29 14.71 -2.84
C THR A 458 33.78 15.61 -3.97
N SER A 459 34.32 16.82 -4.12
CA SER A 459 33.93 17.71 -5.22
C SER A 459 34.47 17.23 -6.56
N ILE A 460 35.69 16.70 -6.59
CA ILE A 460 36.28 16.01 -7.76
C ILE A 460 35.49 14.74 -8.09
N ALA A 461 35.14 13.91 -7.10
CA ALA A 461 34.33 12.71 -7.30
C ALA A 461 32.93 13.03 -7.86
N ASN A 462 32.28 14.09 -7.38
CA ASN A 462 30.99 14.54 -7.89
C ASN A 462 31.09 15.17 -9.28
N GLN A 463 32.24 15.76 -9.64
CA GLN A 463 32.50 16.21 -11.01
C GLN A 463 32.73 15.03 -11.97
N SER A 464 33.46 13.98 -11.56
CA SER A 464 33.62 12.77 -12.40
C SER A 464 32.32 11.98 -12.56
N ILE A 465 31.41 11.99 -11.57
CA ILE A 465 30.05 11.44 -11.73
C ILE A 465 29.26 12.22 -12.80
N ASN A 466 29.38 13.55 -12.86
CA ASN A 466 28.73 14.35 -13.91
C ASN A 466 29.34 14.15 -15.32
N VAL A 467 30.61 13.74 -15.43
CA VAL A 467 31.19 13.35 -16.74
C VAL A 467 30.56 12.04 -17.23
N ASN A 468 30.46 11.02 -16.37
CA ASN A 468 29.83 9.75 -16.74
C ASN A 468 28.35 9.91 -17.15
N ILE A 469 27.59 10.80 -16.49
CA ILE A 469 26.19 11.09 -16.86
C ILE A 469 26.09 11.72 -18.26
N ILE A 470 27.10 12.47 -18.72
CA ILE A 470 27.13 13.05 -20.08
C ILE A 470 27.46 11.98 -21.12
N ASP A 471 28.41 11.07 -20.83
CA ASP A 471 28.73 9.93 -21.70
C ASP A 471 27.54 8.97 -21.84
N ASP A 472 26.83 8.66 -20.75
CA ASP A 472 25.61 7.85 -20.78
C ASP A 472 24.47 8.52 -21.59
N LEU A 473 24.35 9.86 -21.51
CA LEU A 473 23.39 10.60 -22.33
C LEU A 473 23.74 10.56 -23.84
N GLN A 474 25.04 10.57 -24.17
CA GLN A 474 25.50 10.44 -25.56
C GLN A 474 25.32 9.02 -26.10
N GLN A 475 25.50 7.97 -25.29
CA GLN A 475 25.20 6.60 -25.71
C GLN A 475 23.69 6.37 -25.90
N MET A 476 22.84 6.93 -25.03
CA MET A 476 21.38 6.90 -25.19
C MET A 476 20.87 7.55 -26.49
N GLN A 477 21.54 8.60 -26.98
CA GLN A 477 21.19 9.20 -28.28
C GLN A 477 21.62 8.36 -29.49
N GLN A 478 22.62 7.48 -29.37
CA GLN A 478 23.06 6.61 -30.46
C GLN A 478 22.24 5.32 -30.56
N GLN A 479 21.64 4.83 -29.47
CA GLN A 479 20.82 3.61 -29.48
C GLN A 479 19.38 3.81 -30.02
N ASN A 480 18.88 5.04 -30.11
CA ASN A 480 17.52 5.34 -30.58
C ASN A 480 17.32 5.28 -32.11
N ASN A 481 18.34 4.90 -32.89
CA ASN A 481 18.28 4.82 -34.36
C ASN A 481 18.42 3.39 -34.93
N ALA A 482 18.36 2.36 -34.10
CA ALA A 482 18.36 0.97 -34.56
C ALA A 482 17.31 0.10 -33.83
N ASN A 483 16.58 -0.68 -34.64
CA ASN A 483 15.74 -1.81 -34.24
C ASN A 483 14.42 -1.50 -33.49
N GLN A 484 13.38 -1.33 -34.29
CA GLN A 484 12.09 -1.96 -33.96
C GLN A 484 12.22 -3.50 -33.94
N VAL A 485 11.20 -4.15 -33.37
CA VAL A 485 10.86 -5.60 -33.44
C VAL A 485 11.40 -6.50 -32.32
N SER A 486 10.46 -7.33 -31.81
CA SER A 486 10.60 -8.52 -30.93
C SER A 486 11.11 -8.34 -29.49
N LEU A 487 10.14 -8.36 -28.56
CA LEU A 487 10.33 -8.82 -27.17
C LEU A 487 10.23 -10.35 -27.10
N PRO A 488 11.17 -11.01 -26.41
CA PRO A 488 10.81 -12.11 -25.53
C PRO A 488 11.35 -11.92 -24.10
N ARG A 489 10.77 -12.73 -23.19
CA ARG A 489 11.15 -12.93 -21.77
C ARG A 489 12.65 -12.92 -21.49
N ILE A 490 13.02 -12.57 -20.26
CA ILE A 490 13.90 -13.39 -19.42
C ILE A 490 13.72 -13.09 -17.92
N ASN A 491 14.05 -14.09 -17.10
CA ASN A 491 14.05 -14.10 -15.63
C ASN A 491 15.11 -13.15 -15.03
N ASN A 492 15.01 -12.90 -13.72
CA ASN A 492 16.06 -13.18 -12.71
C ASN A 492 15.64 -12.54 -11.36
N SER A 493 15.39 -13.32 -10.31
CA SER A 493 16.39 -13.85 -9.37
C SER A 493 17.17 -12.76 -8.63
N VAL A 494 16.80 -12.48 -7.38
CA VAL A 494 17.63 -11.77 -6.41
C VAL A 494 17.57 -12.52 -5.09
N ASP A 495 18.74 -12.67 -4.48
CA ASP A 495 19.01 -13.62 -3.40
C ASP A 495 18.49 -13.24 -2.01
N GLN A 496 18.45 -14.28 -1.18
CA GLN A 496 18.21 -14.26 0.26
C GLN A 496 19.28 -13.43 1.00
N LYS A 497 18.87 -12.66 2.01
CA LYS A 497 19.69 -12.44 3.21
C LYS A 497 18.85 -12.56 4.47
N GLU A 498 19.33 -13.43 5.35
CA GLU A 498 18.75 -13.71 6.66
C GLU A 498 18.95 -12.52 7.61
N GLY A 499 18.04 -12.39 8.58
CA GLY A 499 18.02 -11.26 9.52
C GLY A 499 17.18 -11.58 10.76
N SER A 500 17.61 -12.58 11.52
CA SER A 500 16.94 -13.02 12.75
C SER A 500 16.95 -11.91 13.81
N ILE A 501 15.76 -11.48 14.26
CA ILE A 501 15.60 -10.74 15.51
C ILE A 501 14.44 -11.35 16.28
N GLU A 502 14.77 -12.02 17.39
CA GLU A 502 13.82 -12.38 18.43
C GLU A 502 13.30 -11.10 19.10
N ASN A 503 12.00 -11.04 19.41
CA ASN A 503 11.57 -10.36 20.62
C ASN A 503 10.21 -10.87 21.08
N SER A 504 10.21 -11.39 22.30
CA SER A 504 9.04 -11.70 23.09
C SER A 504 8.35 -10.41 23.55
N ILE A 505 7.01 -10.42 23.64
CA ILE A 505 6.25 -9.65 24.64
C ILE A 505 4.87 -10.30 24.83
N SER A 506 4.33 -10.09 26.01
CA SER A 506 3.31 -10.90 26.67
C SER A 506 1.86 -10.70 26.23
N ALA A 507 1.09 -11.76 26.45
CA ALA A 507 -0.34 -11.84 26.70
C ALA A 507 -1.07 -10.55 27.16
N GLY A 508 -2.27 -10.37 26.60
CA GLY A 508 -3.32 -9.48 27.10
C GLY A 508 -4.66 -9.90 26.49
N GLY A 509 -5.53 -10.55 27.28
CA GLY A 509 -6.78 -11.14 26.78
C GLY A 509 -7.95 -10.15 26.64
N GLY A 510 -8.96 -10.53 25.86
CA GLY A 510 -10.17 -9.74 25.67
C GLY A 510 -11.20 -10.44 24.78
N ALA A 511 -11.96 -11.38 25.34
CA ALA A 511 -13.03 -12.08 24.62
C ALA A 511 -14.41 -11.50 24.95
N ASN A 512 -15.17 -11.11 23.91
CA ASN A 512 -16.63 -11.26 23.75
C ASN A 512 -17.00 -10.67 22.38
N GLN A 513 -17.45 -11.48 21.42
CA GLN A 513 -18.84 -11.96 21.25
C GLN A 513 -19.84 -10.80 21.07
N ILE A 514 -20.20 -10.45 19.82
CA ILE A 514 -21.20 -11.12 18.94
C ILE A 514 -22.64 -10.71 19.31
N ASN A 515 -23.24 -9.77 18.56
CA ASN A 515 -24.34 -10.02 17.61
C ASN A 515 -25.05 -8.74 17.08
N ASN A 516 -25.54 -8.83 15.83
CA ASN A 516 -26.68 -8.08 15.26
C ASN A 516 -26.55 -6.53 15.09
N SER A 517 -27.19 -5.88 14.10
CA SER A 517 -27.85 -6.36 12.87
C SER A 517 -28.00 -5.19 11.87
N THR A 518 -28.09 -5.54 10.59
CA THR A 518 -28.35 -4.73 9.40
C THR A 518 -29.45 -3.66 9.51
N ASN A 519 -29.14 -2.42 9.11
CA ASN A 519 -29.83 -1.62 8.07
C ASN A 519 -29.21 -0.20 8.04
N GLY A 520 -28.97 0.45 6.91
CA GLY A 520 -29.67 0.34 5.62
C GLY A 520 -30.45 1.64 5.38
N GLY A 521 -29.75 2.77 5.21
CA GLY A 521 -30.36 4.10 5.26
C GLY A 521 -29.56 5.16 4.48
N SER A 522 -29.64 5.10 3.15
CA SER A 522 -29.10 6.11 2.25
C SER A 522 -29.85 7.45 2.40
N LYS A 523 -29.25 8.40 3.14
CA LYS A 523 -29.72 9.80 3.17
C LYS A 523 -28.78 10.72 2.40
N LYS A 524 -29.37 11.33 1.38
CA LYS A 524 -28.82 12.37 0.52
C LYS A 524 -28.20 13.49 1.37
N PHE A 525 -26.96 13.88 1.05
CA PHE A 525 -26.50 15.24 1.35
C PHE A 525 -27.14 16.18 0.32
N GLN A 526 -28.31 16.70 0.65
CA GLN A 526 -28.86 17.88 0.01
C GLN A 526 -28.42 19.12 0.79
N ASP A 527 -28.03 20.15 0.05
CA ASP A 527 -28.25 21.55 0.38
C ASP A 527 -27.74 22.01 1.76
N VAL A 528 -26.42 22.24 1.85
CA VAL A 528 -25.87 23.25 2.78
C VAL A 528 -25.89 24.60 2.03
N PRO A 529 -26.87 25.49 2.27
CA PRO A 529 -26.79 26.84 1.73
C PRO A 529 -25.63 27.57 2.42
N LEU A 530 -24.62 27.95 1.63
CA LEU A 530 -23.63 28.94 2.04
C LEU A 530 -24.34 30.30 2.16
N ASP A 531 -24.95 30.57 3.32
CA ASP A 531 -25.45 31.88 3.68
C ASP A 531 -24.26 32.82 3.93
N ILE A 532 -23.68 33.32 2.82
CA ILE A 532 -22.68 34.38 2.83
C ILE A 532 -23.42 35.71 3.10
N SER A 533 -24.03 35.79 4.29
CA SER A 533 -24.65 36.99 4.83
C SER A 533 -23.55 38.02 5.13
N THR A 534 -23.12 38.74 4.10
CA THR A 534 -22.29 39.93 4.20
C THR A 534 -23.12 41.06 4.83
N LYS A 535 -23.41 40.93 6.13
CA LYS A 535 -23.72 42.05 7.02
C LYS A 535 -22.47 42.93 7.16
N ILE A 536 -22.15 43.62 6.07
CA ILE A 536 -21.30 44.80 6.07
C ILE A 536 -21.94 45.75 7.06
N VAL A 537 -21.31 45.91 8.21
CA VAL A 537 -21.71 46.88 9.23
C VAL A 537 -21.60 48.25 8.59
N LYS A 538 -22.74 48.82 8.19
CA LYS A 538 -22.85 50.22 7.79
C LYS A 538 -22.59 51.08 9.03
N SER A 539 -21.32 51.35 9.31
CA SER A 539 -20.97 52.48 10.18
C SER A 539 -21.54 53.75 9.55
N PRO A 540 -22.22 54.62 10.31
CA PRO A 540 -22.70 55.88 9.77
C PRO A 540 -21.49 56.70 9.31
N LEU A 541 -21.55 57.19 8.07
CA LEU A 541 -20.56 58.14 7.56
C LEU A 541 -20.49 59.33 8.52
N ARG A 542 -19.27 59.68 8.92
CA ARG A 542 -19.01 60.82 9.80
C ARG A 542 -19.16 62.09 8.97
N ASP A 543 -20.21 62.87 9.20
CA ASP A 543 -20.39 64.19 8.58
C ASP A 543 -19.18 65.09 8.89
N TRP A 544 -18.32 65.30 7.90
CA TRP A 544 -17.31 66.37 7.93
C TRP A 544 -17.97 67.65 7.42
N GLY A 545 -18.19 68.64 8.29
CA GLY A 545 -18.61 69.98 7.85
C GLY A 545 -19.74 70.68 8.63
N LYS A 546 -19.83 70.53 9.96
CA LYS A 546 -20.67 71.42 10.79
C LYS A 546 -19.77 72.33 11.65
N PRO A 547 -19.91 73.67 11.58
CA PRO A 547 -19.15 74.59 12.41
C PRO A 547 -19.53 74.42 13.89
N ALA A 548 -18.59 74.70 14.78
CA ALA A 548 -18.77 74.50 16.22
C ALA A 548 -19.91 75.38 16.77
N THR A 549 -21.01 74.75 17.17
CA THR A 549 -22.10 75.43 17.88
C THR A 549 -21.67 75.72 19.31
N THR A 550 -21.85 76.97 19.74
CA THR A 550 -21.42 77.46 21.05
C THR A 550 -22.27 76.91 22.21
N LEU A 551 -21.66 76.90 23.39
CA LEU A 551 -22.20 76.47 24.68
C LEU A 551 -23.58 77.08 25.01
N PRO A 552 -24.42 76.35 25.77
CA PRO A 552 -25.22 76.94 26.83
C PRO A 552 -24.55 76.75 28.20
N SER A 553 -24.21 77.87 28.83
CA SER A 553 -23.96 77.92 30.27
C SER A 553 -25.22 77.49 31.03
N SER A 554 -25.10 76.61 32.03
CA SER A 554 -26.07 76.57 33.12
C SER A 554 -25.38 76.30 34.45
N ASN A 555 -25.74 77.14 35.41
CA ASN A 555 -25.18 77.20 36.76
C ASN A 555 -26.10 76.42 37.73
N ASN A 556 -25.66 76.23 38.98
CA ASN A 556 -26.47 75.77 40.15
C ASN A 556 -27.04 74.33 40.17
N LYS A 557 -26.47 73.46 41.03
CA LYS A 557 -27.06 73.14 42.37
C LYS A 557 -26.24 72.12 43.21
N ASN A 558 -25.61 72.67 44.24
CA ASN A 558 -25.58 72.25 45.66
C ASN A 558 -26.01 70.81 46.11
N LYS A 559 -25.21 70.26 47.05
CA LYS A 559 -25.52 69.24 48.11
C LYS A 559 -25.83 67.80 47.62
N ASN A 560 -25.18 66.74 48.13
CA ASN A 560 -25.05 66.42 49.55
C ASN A 560 -24.02 65.30 49.89
N ARG A 561 -23.62 65.29 51.16
CA ARG A 561 -22.78 64.29 51.87
C ARG A 561 -23.12 62.80 51.58
N ARG A 562 -22.08 61.95 51.51
CA ARG A 562 -21.88 60.88 52.54
C ARG A 562 -20.46 60.30 52.54
N PHE A 563 -19.76 60.44 53.67
CA PHE A 563 -18.70 59.51 54.06
C PHE A 563 -19.34 58.16 54.43
N LYS A 564 -18.65 57.06 54.12
CA LYS A 564 -18.72 55.83 54.92
C LYS A 564 -17.29 55.27 55.06
N VAL A 565 -16.85 55.20 56.30
CA VAL A 565 -15.71 54.38 56.73
C VAL A 565 -16.29 53.09 57.29
N SER A 566 -15.82 51.95 56.80
CA SER A 566 -15.88 50.61 57.40
C SER A 566 -14.85 49.76 56.67
#